data_AF-A0A916DHP7-F1
#
_entry.id   AF-A0A916DHP7-F1
#
_cell.length_a   1.000
_cell.length_b   1.000
_cell.length_c   1.000
_cell.angle_alpha   90.00
_cell.angle_beta   90.00
_cell.angle_gamma   90.00
#
_symmetry.space_group_name_H-M   'P 1'
#
loop_
_entity.id
_entity.type
_entity.pdbx_description
1 polymer ?
#
loop_
_entity_poly.entity_id
_entity_poly.type
_entity_poly.pdbx_seq_one_letter_code
_entity_poly.pdbx_strand_id
1 'polypeptide(L)'
;MTDRLDRLATASLLPRAFAVFALLLAAFPELALASSPFVRGSGAVQVEMLAILTPIAVIAVMGSGSLAWFGRISWMWFIGAVVGTVLVFGGPQIVAWVRSAFGV
;
A
#
# COMPACT_ATOMS: atom_id res chain seq x y z
N MET A 1 0.20 16.27 -59.46
CA MET A 1 0.93 14.99 -59.30
C MET A 1 1.49 14.83 -57.88
N THR A 2 2.02 15.90 -57.27
CA THR A 2 2.61 15.94 -55.92
C THR A 2 1.62 15.63 -54.78
N ASP A 3 0.40 16.13 -54.87
CA ASP A 3 -0.66 16.01 -53.86
C ASP A 3 -1.08 14.54 -53.56
N ARG A 4 -0.89 13.61 -54.51
CA ARG A 4 -1.13 12.18 -54.27
C ARG A 4 0.00 11.52 -53.49
N LEU A 5 1.24 11.96 -53.67
CA LEU A 5 2.41 11.35 -53.04
C LEU A 5 2.43 11.69 -51.54
N ASP A 6 2.04 12.92 -51.18
CA ASP A 6 1.98 13.37 -49.79
C ASP A 6 0.89 12.63 -48.99
N ARG A 7 -0.25 12.33 -49.62
CA ARG A 7 -1.33 11.54 -48.99
C ARG A 7 -0.94 10.07 -48.78
N LEU A 8 -0.17 9.48 -49.70
CA LEU A 8 0.32 8.10 -49.57
C LEU A 8 1.41 7.98 -48.48
N ALA A 9 2.29 8.99 -48.39
CA ALA A 9 3.27 9.07 -47.32
C ALA A 9 2.56 9.16 -45.96
N THR A 10 1.61 10.10 -45.81
CA THR A 10 0.84 10.29 -44.56
C THR A 10 -0.01 9.07 -44.19
N ALA A 11 -0.63 8.41 -45.18
CA ALA A 11 -1.44 7.20 -44.98
C ALA A 11 -0.61 6.00 -44.48
N SER A 12 0.67 5.90 -44.87
CA SER A 12 1.56 4.82 -44.43
C SER A 12 2.26 5.10 -43.09
N LEU A 13 2.32 6.36 -42.67
CA LEU A 13 2.94 6.77 -41.40
C LEU A 13 2.03 6.53 -40.20
N LEU A 14 0.71 6.67 -40.37
CA LEU A 14 -0.29 6.37 -39.33
C LEU A 14 -0.20 4.94 -38.76
N PRO A 15 -0.20 3.86 -39.56
CA PRO A 15 -0.09 2.50 -39.03
C PRO A 15 1.31 2.20 -38.47
N ARG A 16 2.36 2.81 -39.01
CA ARG A 16 3.73 2.67 -38.50
C ARG A 16 3.90 3.34 -37.13
N ALA A 17 3.38 4.55 -36.95
CA ALA A 17 3.38 5.24 -35.67
C ALA A 17 2.59 4.47 -34.61
N PHE A 18 1.44 3.90 -34.98
CA PHE A 18 0.63 3.07 -34.10
C PHE A 18 1.36 1.76 -33.71
N ALA A 19 2.03 1.11 -34.66
CA ALA A 19 2.81 -0.10 -34.39
C ALA A 19 4.00 0.17 -33.47
N VAL A 20 4.73 1.28 -33.66
CA VAL A 20 5.82 1.69 -32.77
C VAL A 20 5.29 2.00 -31.37
N PHE A 21 4.16 2.70 -31.26
CA PHE A 21 3.52 2.99 -29.98
C PHE A 21 3.09 1.71 -29.24
N ALA A 22 2.49 0.75 -29.95
CA ALA A 22 2.11 -0.55 -29.39
C ALA A 22 3.33 -1.37 -28.96
N LEU A 23 4.42 -1.33 -29.72
CA LEU A 23 5.68 -2.01 -29.39
C LEU A 23 6.32 -1.41 -28.12
N LEU A 24 6.29 -0.08 -27.97
CA LEU A 24 6.77 0.61 -26.78
C LEU A 24 5.92 0.26 -25.54
N LEU A 25 4.60 0.16 -25.69
CA LEU A 25 3.69 -0.27 -24.62
C LEU A 25 3.92 -1.75 -24.21
N ALA A 26 4.26 -2.61 -25.17
CA ALA A 26 4.59 -4.00 -24.89
C ALA A 26 5.96 -4.18 -24.20
N ALA A 27 6.92 -3.29 -24.50
CA ALA A 27 8.25 -3.29 -23.89
C ALA A 27 8.24 -2.75 -22.44
N PHE A 28 7.26 -1.91 -22.10
CA PHE A 28 7.08 -1.32 -20.77
C PHE A 28 5.64 -1.57 -20.28
N PRO A 29 5.32 -2.81 -19.86
CA PRO A 29 3.94 -3.21 -19.51
C PRO A 29 3.34 -2.37 -18.38
N GLU A 30 4.17 -1.79 -17.53
CA GLU A 30 3.80 -0.87 -16.46
C GLU A 30 3.32 0.51 -16.93
N LEU A 31 3.60 0.93 -18.17
CA LEU A 31 3.01 2.12 -18.78
C LEU A 31 1.66 1.83 -19.46
N ALA A 32 1.41 0.56 -19.81
CA ALA A 32 0.18 0.11 -20.45
C ALA A 32 -0.92 -0.23 -19.42
N LEU A 33 -0.53 -0.63 -18.21
CA LEU A 33 -1.45 -0.89 -17.10
C LEU A 33 -1.69 0.40 -16.30
N ALA A 34 -2.74 1.13 -16.64
CA ALA A 34 -3.28 2.14 -15.74
C ALA A 34 -3.72 1.44 -14.44
N SER A 35 -2.93 1.58 -13.37
CA SER A 35 -3.27 1.04 -12.05
C SER A 35 -4.64 1.55 -11.62
N SER A 36 -5.50 0.67 -11.09
CA SER A 36 -6.83 1.07 -10.61
C SER A 36 -6.72 2.19 -9.56
N PRO A 37 -7.50 3.29 -9.68
CA PRO A 37 -7.45 4.40 -8.73
C PRO A 37 -7.84 3.98 -7.30
N PHE A 38 -8.52 2.84 -7.14
CA PHE A 38 -8.85 2.25 -5.85
C PHE A 38 -7.67 1.60 -5.14
N VAL A 39 -6.59 1.25 -5.84
CA VAL A 39 -5.38 0.70 -5.20
C VAL A 39 -4.67 1.77 -4.37
N ARG A 40 -4.59 3.00 -4.92
CA ARG A 40 -4.04 4.14 -4.18
C ARG A 40 -5.01 4.62 -3.09
N GLY A 41 -6.31 4.65 -3.39
CA GLY A 41 -7.32 5.04 -2.41
C GLY A 41 -7.41 4.08 -1.22
N SER A 42 -7.42 2.77 -1.44
CA SER A 42 -7.50 1.77 -0.37
C SER A 42 -6.24 1.74 0.49
N GLY A 43 -5.07 1.84 -0.14
CA GLY A 43 -3.79 1.93 0.57
C GLY A 43 -3.70 3.18 1.45
N ALA A 44 -4.18 4.34 0.96
CA ALA A 44 -4.21 5.57 1.73
C ALA A 44 -5.07 5.44 3.00
N VAL A 45 -6.28 4.86 2.87
CA VAL A 45 -7.16 4.63 4.04
C VAL A 45 -6.53 3.68 5.05
N GLN A 46 -5.83 2.63 4.59
CA GLN A 46 -5.13 1.73 5.48
C GLN A 46 -4.02 2.45 6.27
N VAL A 47 -3.21 3.27 5.61
CA VAL A 47 -2.13 4.02 6.29
C VAL A 47 -2.68 5.00 7.32
N GLU A 48 -3.71 5.78 6.97
CA GLU A 48 -4.34 6.74 7.89
C GLU A 48 -5.00 6.05 9.09
N MET A 49 -5.66 4.92 8.85
CA MET A 49 -6.27 4.13 9.93
C MET A 49 -5.22 3.62 10.92
N LEU A 50 -4.09 3.11 10.42
CA LEU A 50 -2.99 2.63 11.27
C LEU A 50 -2.31 3.80 12.00
N ALA A 51 -2.17 4.96 11.37
CA ALA A 51 -1.63 6.16 12.00
C ALA A 51 -2.46 6.59 13.23
N ILE A 52 -3.79 6.48 13.15
CA ILE A 52 -4.70 6.81 14.27
C ILE A 52 -4.74 5.68 15.32
N LEU A 53 -4.76 4.41 14.90
CA LEU A 53 -4.88 3.27 15.82
C LEU A 53 -3.61 2.99 16.62
N THR A 54 -2.42 3.23 16.04
CA THR A 54 -1.13 2.95 16.68
C THR A 54 -0.98 3.58 18.08
N PRO A 55 -1.22 4.89 18.28
CA PRO A 55 -1.11 5.48 19.62
C PRO A 55 -2.14 4.92 20.60
N ILE A 56 -3.35 4.58 20.14
CA ILE A 56 -4.39 3.98 20.98
C ILE A 56 -3.94 2.61 21.49
N ALA A 57 -3.34 1.80 20.61
CA ALA A 57 -2.81 0.49 20.96
C ALA A 57 -1.68 0.56 22.00
N VAL A 58 -0.77 1.52 21.84
CA VAL A 58 0.30 1.75 22.83
C VAL A 58 -0.30 2.06 24.20
N ILE A 59 -1.29 2.95 24.27
CA ILE A 59 -1.95 3.29 25.53
C ILE A 59 -2.69 2.08 26.12
N ALA A 60 -3.39 1.30 25.30
CA ALA A 60 -4.12 0.12 25.75
C ALA A 60 -3.19 -0.94 26.37
N VAL A 61 -2.05 -1.21 25.74
CA VAL A 61 -1.05 -2.18 26.23
C VAL A 61 -0.36 -1.65 27.49
N MET A 62 0.08 -0.39 27.51
CA MET A 62 0.76 0.18 28.68
C MET A 62 -0.18 0.34 29.88
N GLY A 63 -1.43 0.75 29.63
CA GLY A 63 -2.46 0.90 30.66
C GLY A 63 -2.89 -0.44 31.25
N SER A 64 -3.19 -1.44 30.42
CA SER A 64 -3.56 -2.77 30.91
C SER A 64 -2.39 -3.48 31.61
N GLY A 65 -1.16 -3.34 31.10
CA GLY A 65 0.03 -3.91 31.74
C GLY A 65 0.31 -3.32 33.12
N SER A 66 0.23 -1.99 33.25
CA SER A 66 0.39 -1.32 34.55
C SER A 66 -0.73 -1.71 35.53
N LEU A 67 -1.99 -1.75 35.09
CA LEU A 67 -3.11 -2.18 35.93
C LEU A 67 -3.00 -3.65 36.35
N ALA A 68 -2.51 -4.53 35.48
CA ALA A 68 -2.31 -5.94 35.79
C ALA A 68 -1.20 -6.12 36.83
N TRP A 69 -0.15 -5.30 36.75
CA TRP A 69 0.93 -5.30 37.73
C TRP A 69 0.44 -4.92 39.13
N PHE A 70 -0.38 -3.87 39.24
CA PHE A 70 -0.97 -3.48 40.53
C PHE A 70 -2.09 -4.42 41.01
N GLY A 71 -2.31 -5.57 40.33
CA GLY A 71 -3.35 -6.54 40.68
C GLY A 71 -4.77 -6.00 40.51
N ARG A 72 -4.95 -4.92 39.75
CA ARG A 72 -6.27 -4.28 39.54
C ARG A 72 -7.06 -4.94 38.42
N ILE A 73 -6.39 -5.63 37.50
CA ILE A 73 -7.01 -6.45 36.45
C ILE A 73 -6.29 -7.80 36.30
N SER A 74 -6.99 -8.81 35.81
CA SER A 74 -6.38 -10.13 35.49
C SER A 74 -5.40 -10.03 34.32
N TRP A 75 -4.30 -10.76 34.40
CA TRP A 75 -3.34 -10.94 33.31
C TRP A 75 -3.98 -11.46 32.01
N MET A 76 -5.11 -12.17 32.10
CA MET A 76 -5.86 -12.61 30.91
C MET A 76 -6.37 -11.42 30.08
N TRP A 77 -6.72 -10.30 30.71
CA TRP A 77 -7.14 -9.10 29.99
C TRP A 77 -5.97 -8.42 29.28
N PHE A 78 -4.78 -8.42 29.89
CA PHE A 78 -3.56 -7.94 29.26
C PHE A 78 -3.20 -8.79 28.03
N ILE A 79 -3.26 -10.12 28.15
CA ILE A 79 -3.05 -11.03 27.01
C ILE A 79 -4.07 -10.76 25.91
N GLY A 80 -5.34 -10.55 26.26
CA GLY A 80 -6.39 -10.15 25.32
C GLY A 80 -6.05 -8.86 24.56
N ALA A 81 -5.51 -7.85 25.24
CA ALA A 81 -5.07 -6.59 24.60
C ALA A 81 -3.89 -6.80 23.62
N VAL A 82 -2.93 -7.66 23.98
CA VAL A 82 -1.78 -8.01 23.12
C VAL A 82 -2.22 -8.81 21.89
N VAL A 83 -3.09 -9.81 22.07
CA VAL A 83 -3.62 -10.58 20.93
C VAL A 83 -4.48 -9.70 20.03
N GLY A 84 -5.33 -8.85 20.61
CA GLY A 84 -6.16 -7.91 19.86
C GLY A 84 -5.34 -6.94 19.00
N THR A 85 -4.21 -6.43 19.52
CA THR A 85 -3.32 -5.57 18.73
C THR A 85 -2.69 -6.33 17.56
N VAL A 86 -2.23 -7.57 17.74
CA VAL A 86 -1.71 -8.39 16.63
C VAL A 86 -2.78 -8.61 15.55
N LEU A 87 -4.04 -8.82 15.94
CA LEU A 87 -5.16 -9.02 15.01
C LEU A 87 -5.52 -7.73 14.24
N VAL A 88 -5.42 -6.57 14.87
CA VAL A 88 -5.77 -5.27 14.25
C VAL A 88 -4.71 -4.79 13.26
N PHE A 89 -3.43 -4.87 13.64
CA PHE A 89 -2.34 -4.29 12.84
C PHE A 89 -1.76 -5.25 11.80
N GLY A 90 -1.89 -6.57 12.01
CA GLY A 90 -1.38 -7.58 11.11
C GLY A 90 0.16 -7.63 11.04
N GLY A 91 0.67 -8.57 10.23
CA GLY A 91 2.10 -8.90 10.18
C GLY A 91 3.05 -7.74 9.84
N PRO A 92 2.84 -6.97 8.75
CA PRO A 92 3.80 -5.96 8.31
C PRO A 92 4.12 -4.89 9.36
N GLN A 93 3.10 -4.45 10.09
CA GLN A 93 3.25 -3.40 11.09
C GLN A 93 3.97 -3.88 12.34
N ILE A 94 3.64 -5.07 12.84
CA ILE A 94 4.36 -5.67 13.97
C ILE A 94 5.84 -5.86 13.62
N VAL A 95 6.13 -6.36 12.42
CA VAL A 95 7.51 -6.55 11.97
C VAL A 95 8.26 -5.22 11.90
N ALA A 96 7.62 -4.14 11.43
CA ALA A 96 8.23 -2.82 11.40
C ALA A 96 8.60 -2.30 12.81
N TRP A 97 7.75 -2.50 13.81
CA TRP A 97 8.05 -2.12 15.20
C TRP A 97 9.16 -2.96 15.81
N VAL A 98 9.18 -4.26 15.55
CA VAL A 98 10.26 -5.14 16.00
C VAL A 98 11.58 -4.68 15.42
N ARG A 99 11.60 -4.41 14.11
CA ARG A 99 12.77 -3.85 13.42
C ARG A 99 13.21 -2.52 14.02
N SER A 100 12.28 -1.59 14.26
CA SER A 100 12.61 -0.31 14.89
C SER A 100 13.14 -0.46 16.32
N ALA A 101 12.63 -1.43 17.09
CA ALA A 101 13.12 -1.71 18.44
C ALA A 101 14.57 -2.20 18.46
N PHE A 102 14.99 -2.89 17.39
CA PHE A 102 16.37 -3.34 17.19
C PHE A 102 17.22 -2.36 16.37
N GLY A 103 16.64 -1.25 15.90
CA GLY A 103 17.33 -0.24 15.08
C GLY A 103 17.69 -0.72 13.68
N VAL A 104 16.98 -1.72 13.15
CA VAL A 104 17.18 -2.32 11.81
C VAL A 104 15.99 -2.11 10.88
#